data_AF-A0A367LEX4-F1
#
_entry.id   AF-A0A367LEX4-F1
#
_cell.length_a   1.000
_cell.length_b   1.000
_cell.length_c   1.000
_cell.angle_alpha   90.00
_cell.angle_beta   90.00
_cell.angle_gamma   90.00
#
_symmetry.space_group_name_H-M   'P 1'
#
loop_
_entity.id
_entity.type
_entity.pdbx_description
1 polymer ?
#
loop_
_entity_poly.entity_id
_entity_poly.type
_entity_poly.pdbx_seq_one_letter_code
_entity_poly.pdbx_strand_id
1 'polypeptide(L)'
;MAVKKSSAVADYTKHAGSPSTRAVRWLHHLITSALVLVANFTLIPAIELHGLLFSLLADVALWPTLQLLQRTPVYPWLVDFCVRHRGWFLAFTMVPLSFAHEQYSRLRNWYHGAFLATPHLHDARVHQVQQQVWAWNQAGRKRPMVTARAPWLSVSVRVESYKDTCDKIRVNLSNILEVDTERMTVRCEPLVNMGQMTRHLIPMGYSLAVMIEMDDLTVGGLFMGVGVEVSSHIYGFLSETVHACEVVLGDGTLVRCSREENTDLFHALPWSHGTLGFLVAVELSIVRIKPYVHMKYIPCYSQDELLDKLTVLTHSSTPPPLIETTVYSKDTAVIFTGDFSDGPPADQAHRINDVSRWWKPWFYKHVESFLDRGPGEDWIPLRPYFHRHTRSIFWELREVIPISTHWWYRYVFGWMGPPKIAFIKLSSAPAIREASVFKHVVQDVVVPLRDLKDTIDLFHGAFEVYPLLLYPVRIYKQPDGLQGVLREPSHLRTEPTTGRSYEMYIDLGAYGVPPKLKRKEPWDAIKEVRRMEKFTRRRRGYQLLYADCFMTRAEFEEMFDHSLYRQCRRKYKAIGAFPEIYDKIKSKYCPASMTE
;
A
#
# COMPACT_ATOMS: atom_id res chain seq x y z
N MET A 1 25.73 29.80 -41.92
CA MET A 1 24.93 30.69 -41.05
C MET A 1 24.38 29.87 -39.91
N ALA A 2 24.96 30.01 -38.72
CA ALA A 2 24.63 29.24 -37.53
C ALA A 2 23.55 29.96 -36.71
N VAL A 3 22.47 29.24 -36.38
CA VAL A 3 21.37 29.71 -35.53
C VAL A 3 21.76 29.50 -34.07
N LYS A 4 21.84 30.59 -33.31
CA LYS A 4 22.10 30.63 -31.87
C LYS A 4 20.93 30.01 -31.10
N LYS A 5 21.20 28.92 -30.36
CA LYS A 5 20.32 28.41 -29.28
C LYS A 5 20.37 29.38 -28.10
N SER A 6 19.22 29.90 -27.68
CA SER A 6 19.04 30.60 -26.40
C SER A 6 18.42 29.62 -25.41
N SER A 7 19.22 29.15 -24.45
CA SER A 7 18.77 28.41 -23.26
C SER A 7 18.79 29.35 -22.06
N ALA A 8 17.66 29.96 -21.73
CA ALA A 8 17.49 30.66 -20.47
C ALA A 8 16.97 29.67 -19.42
N VAL A 9 17.87 28.90 -18.84
CA VAL A 9 17.63 28.19 -17.58
C VAL A 9 17.78 29.22 -16.46
N ALA A 10 16.72 29.44 -15.68
CA ALA A 10 16.79 30.29 -14.49
C ALA A 10 17.64 29.58 -13.44
N ASP A 11 18.87 30.03 -13.29
CA ASP A 11 19.79 29.59 -12.22
C ASP A 11 19.41 30.28 -10.90
N TYR A 12 18.62 29.59 -10.08
CA TYR A 12 18.17 30.08 -8.76
C TYR A 12 19.31 30.18 -7.72
N THR A 13 20.53 29.71 -8.03
CA THR A 13 21.65 29.75 -7.10
C THR A 13 22.41 31.08 -7.09
N LYS A 14 22.23 31.93 -8.11
CA LYS A 14 22.95 33.21 -8.27
C LYS A 14 22.67 34.26 -7.17
N HIS A 15 21.61 34.10 -6.39
CA HIS A 15 21.24 35.01 -5.31
C HIS A 15 21.40 34.41 -3.90
N ALA A 16 21.98 33.21 -3.76
CA ALA A 16 22.10 32.53 -2.47
C ALA A 16 22.96 33.27 -1.42
N GLY A 17 23.75 34.28 -1.84
CA GLY A 17 24.67 35.03 -0.97
C GLY A 17 24.36 36.53 -0.79
N SER A 18 23.29 37.07 -1.40
CA SER A 18 23.00 38.51 -1.32
C SER A 18 22.57 38.93 0.10
N PRO A 19 22.78 40.20 0.49
CA PRO A 19 22.33 40.72 1.78
C PRO A 19 20.82 40.54 2.01
N SER A 20 20.03 40.64 0.94
CA SER A 20 18.58 40.43 0.96
C SER A 20 18.18 38.98 1.25
N THR A 21 18.84 37.97 0.65
CA THR A 21 18.56 36.56 0.96
C THR A 21 19.03 36.17 2.36
N ARG A 22 20.11 36.77 2.89
CA ARG A 22 20.50 36.59 4.29
C ARG A 22 19.47 37.18 5.26
N ALA A 23 18.96 38.38 4.97
CA ALA A 23 17.90 39.00 5.76
C ALA A 23 16.60 38.18 5.75
N VAL A 24 16.21 37.65 4.58
CA VAL A 24 15.03 36.76 4.45
C VAL A 24 15.25 35.44 5.20
N ARG A 25 16.44 34.82 5.13
CA ARG A 25 16.75 33.61 5.92
C ARG A 25 16.76 33.89 7.41
N TRP A 26 17.29 35.03 7.84
CA TRP A 26 17.34 35.41 9.25
C TRP A 26 15.93 35.69 9.79
N LEU A 27 15.10 36.40 9.03
CA LEU A 27 13.69 36.64 9.36
C LEU A 27 12.89 35.33 9.36
N HIS A 28 13.13 34.44 8.39
CA HIS A 28 12.55 33.10 8.38
C HIS A 28 12.98 32.31 9.63
N HIS A 29 14.26 32.29 10.00
CA HIS A 29 14.72 31.62 11.22
C HIS A 29 14.10 32.20 12.49
N LEU A 30 13.92 33.52 12.59
CA LEU A 30 13.28 34.17 13.73
C LEU A 30 11.79 33.82 13.83
N ILE A 31 11.07 33.90 12.71
CA ILE A 31 9.64 33.55 12.63
C ILE A 31 9.46 32.05 12.91
N THR A 32 10.28 31.19 12.31
CA THR A 32 10.21 29.74 12.50
C THR A 32 10.57 29.37 13.94
N SER A 33 11.58 30.01 14.55
CA SER A 33 11.93 29.78 15.97
C SER A 33 10.82 30.24 16.90
N ALA A 34 10.21 31.40 16.65
CA ALA A 34 9.06 31.89 17.40
C ALA A 34 7.84 30.97 17.25
N LEU A 35 7.57 30.47 16.04
CA LEU A 35 6.49 29.51 15.77
C LEU A 35 6.75 28.15 16.40
N VAL A 36 8.00 27.67 16.43
CA VAL A 36 8.38 26.44 17.15
C VAL A 36 8.22 26.64 18.66
N LEU A 37 8.54 27.82 19.19
CA LEU A 37 8.33 28.15 20.59
C LEU A 37 6.83 28.20 20.91
N VAL A 38 6.02 28.88 20.10
CA VAL A 38 4.56 28.90 20.24
C VAL A 38 3.99 27.48 20.10
N ALA A 39 4.44 26.69 19.13
CA ALA A 39 3.99 25.30 18.97
C ALA A 39 4.36 24.44 20.19
N ASN A 40 5.59 24.53 20.70
CA ASN A 40 6.04 23.72 21.84
C ASN A 40 5.45 24.17 23.19
N PHE A 41 5.13 25.46 23.36
CA PHE A 41 4.66 26.00 24.64
C PHE A 41 3.17 26.34 24.68
N THR A 42 2.48 26.39 23.52
CA THR A 42 1.02 26.60 23.48
C THR A 42 0.32 25.50 22.71
N LEU A 43 0.69 25.22 21.45
CA LEU A 43 -0.10 24.34 20.59
C LEU A 43 0.00 22.85 20.99
N ILE A 44 1.21 22.34 21.24
CA ILE A 44 1.45 20.96 21.68
C ILE A 44 0.88 20.73 23.07
N PRO A 45 1.13 21.58 24.08
CA PRO A 45 0.48 21.46 25.39
C PRO A 45 -1.04 21.60 25.30
N ALA A 46 -1.59 22.43 24.40
CA ALA A 46 -3.03 22.52 24.19
C ALA A 46 -3.60 21.27 23.51
N ILE A 47 -2.87 20.64 22.58
CA ILE A 47 -3.25 19.36 21.98
C ILE A 47 -3.16 18.22 23.00
N GLU A 48 -2.11 18.19 23.82
CA GLU A 48 -1.96 17.23 24.91
C GLU A 48 -3.02 17.43 25.99
N LEU A 49 -3.33 18.68 26.34
CA LEU A 49 -4.41 19.05 27.27
C LEU A 49 -5.77 18.72 26.68
N HIS A 50 -6.00 18.96 25.39
CA HIS A 50 -7.25 18.56 24.73
C HIS A 50 -7.35 17.04 24.65
N GLY A 51 -6.24 16.33 24.42
CA GLY A 51 -6.15 14.87 24.47
C GLY A 51 -6.44 14.34 25.87
N LEU A 52 -5.88 14.97 26.91
CA LEU A 52 -6.12 14.66 28.33
C LEU A 52 -7.55 14.99 28.75
N LEU A 53 -8.10 16.11 28.32
CA LEU A 53 -9.49 16.49 28.57
C LEU A 53 -10.44 15.55 27.84
N PHE A 54 -10.14 15.17 26.60
CA PHE A 54 -10.92 14.19 25.85
C PHE A 54 -10.82 12.80 26.49
N SER A 55 -9.64 12.36 26.95
CA SER A 55 -9.51 11.10 27.67
C SER A 55 -10.25 11.15 29.00
N LEU A 56 -10.17 12.27 29.74
CA LEU A 56 -10.91 12.47 30.98
C LEU A 56 -12.42 12.46 30.72
N LEU A 57 -12.90 13.12 29.67
CA LEU A 57 -14.31 13.17 29.30
C LEU A 57 -14.79 11.80 28.78
N ALA A 58 -13.92 11.06 28.09
CA ALA A 58 -14.15 9.66 27.74
C ALA A 58 -14.25 8.78 28.99
N ASP A 59 -13.34 8.92 29.95
CA ASP A 59 -13.28 8.08 31.15
C ASP A 59 -14.36 8.44 32.19
N VAL A 60 -14.80 9.70 32.26
CA VAL A 60 -15.79 10.18 33.23
C VAL A 60 -17.21 10.14 32.68
N ALA A 61 -17.41 10.45 31.39
CA ALA A 61 -18.73 10.49 30.79
C ALA A 61 -18.93 9.34 29.79
N LEU A 62 -18.10 9.24 28.77
CA LEU A 62 -18.40 8.34 27.64
C LEU A 62 -18.38 6.85 28.03
N TRP A 63 -17.36 6.42 28.75
CA TRP A 63 -17.13 5.03 29.11
C TRP A 63 -18.03 4.55 30.25
N PRO A 64 -18.27 5.33 31.32
CA PRO A 64 -19.29 4.99 32.31
C PRO A 64 -20.69 4.96 31.69
N THR A 65 -21.02 5.88 30.77
CA THR A 65 -22.31 5.88 30.07
C THR A 65 -22.44 4.67 29.14
N LEU A 66 -21.37 4.29 28.42
CA LEU A 66 -21.32 3.07 27.62
C LEU A 66 -21.43 1.80 28.47
N GLN A 67 -20.79 1.75 29.64
CA GLN A 67 -20.89 0.64 30.59
C GLN A 67 -22.29 0.54 31.20
N LEU A 68 -22.93 1.68 31.50
CA LEU A 68 -24.33 1.74 31.92
C LEU A 68 -25.25 1.26 30.80
N LEU A 69 -25.04 1.75 29.57
CA LEU A 69 -25.79 1.32 28.39
C LEU A 69 -25.64 -0.18 28.16
N GLN A 70 -24.42 -0.72 28.24
CA GLN A 70 -24.11 -2.16 28.13
C GLN A 70 -24.87 -3.03 29.12
N ARG A 71 -25.24 -2.50 30.29
CA ARG A 71 -26.04 -3.20 31.31
C ARG A 71 -27.55 -3.09 31.07
N THR A 72 -27.99 -2.30 30.09
CA THR A 72 -29.41 -2.19 29.73
C THR A 72 -29.81 -3.27 28.70
N PRO A 73 -31.08 -3.71 28.72
CA PRO A 73 -31.61 -4.61 27.68
C PRO A 73 -31.68 -3.94 26.29
N VAL A 74 -31.52 -2.62 26.22
CA VAL A 74 -31.48 -1.85 24.96
C VAL A 74 -30.17 -2.04 24.22
N TYR A 75 -29.05 -2.29 24.91
CA TYR A 75 -27.75 -2.40 24.26
C TYR A 75 -27.64 -3.59 23.30
N PRO A 76 -28.05 -4.82 23.66
CA PRO A 76 -28.10 -5.92 22.70
C PRO A 76 -28.95 -5.61 21.47
N TRP A 77 -30.11 -4.96 21.65
CA TRP A 77 -30.97 -4.52 20.55
C TRP A 77 -30.30 -3.45 19.68
N LEU A 78 -29.63 -2.46 20.29
CA LEU A 78 -28.95 -1.38 19.57
C LEU A 78 -27.74 -1.90 18.79
N VAL A 79 -26.97 -2.83 19.36
CA VAL A 79 -25.87 -3.51 18.68
C VAL A 79 -26.42 -4.32 17.49
N ASP A 80 -27.46 -5.11 17.70
CA ASP A 80 -28.09 -5.91 16.65
C ASP A 80 -28.69 -5.03 15.54
N PHE A 81 -29.36 -3.92 15.89
CA PHE A 81 -29.83 -2.91 14.94
C PHE A 81 -28.68 -2.32 14.12
N CYS A 82 -27.58 -1.90 14.76
CA CYS A 82 -26.39 -1.38 14.08
C CYS A 82 -25.72 -2.44 13.20
N VAL A 83 -25.76 -3.73 13.57
CA VAL A 83 -25.23 -4.83 12.75
C VAL A 83 -26.11 -5.09 11.54
N ARG A 84 -27.44 -5.16 11.71
CA ARG A 84 -28.39 -5.35 10.60
C ARG A 84 -28.41 -4.17 9.63
N HIS A 85 -28.24 -2.95 10.14
CA HIS A 85 -28.22 -1.70 9.36
C HIS A 85 -26.81 -1.13 9.20
N ARG A 86 -25.78 -1.98 9.26
CA ARG A 86 -24.36 -1.56 9.26
C ARG A 86 -24.00 -0.62 8.12
N GLY A 87 -24.49 -0.86 6.90
CA GLY A 87 -24.23 0.00 5.75
C GLY A 87 -24.72 1.44 5.99
N TRP A 88 -25.91 1.60 6.57
CA TRP A 88 -26.46 2.91 6.94
C TRP A 88 -25.66 3.56 8.08
N PHE A 89 -25.34 2.80 9.12
CA PHE A 89 -24.52 3.29 10.23
C PHE A 89 -23.16 3.81 9.74
N LEU A 90 -22.44 3.02 8.92
CA LEU A 90 -21.13 3.40 8.38
C LEU A 90 -21.22 4.64 7.47
N ALA A 91 -22.25 4.73 6.63
CA ALA A 91 -22.46 5.88 5.76
C ALA A 91 -22.70 7.18 6.55
N PHE A 92 -23.54 7.15 7.58
CA PHE A 92 -23.90 8.36 8.33
C PHE A 92 -22.92 8.74 9.44
N THR A 93 -22.05 7.83 9.88
CA THR A 93 -21.09 8.08 10.97
C THR A 93 -19.64 8.03 10.49
N MET A 94 -19.22 6.88 9.94
CA MET A 94 -17.82 6.63 9.62
C MET A 94 -17.35 7.38 8.39
N VAL A 95 -18.20 7.61 7.38
CA VAL A 95 -17.83 8.42 6.20
C VAL A 95 -17.57 9.88 6.59
N PRO A 96 -18.48 10.60 7.28
CA PRO A 96 -18.20 11.96 7.76
C PRO A 96 -16.99 12.05 8.68
N LEU A 97 -16.84 11.10 9.61
CA LEU A 97 -15.68 11.07 10.52
C LEU A 97 -14.37 10.87 9.77
N SER A 98 -14.37 9.97 8.78
CA SER A 98 -13.21 9.73 7.89
C SER A 98 -12.84 10.97 7.10
N PHE A 99 -13.83 11.67 6.55
CA PHE A 99 -13.63 12.93 5.84
C PHE A 99 -13.04 14.00 6.76
N ALA A 100 -13.61 14.19 7.95
CA ALA A 100 -13.11 15.16 8.93
C ALA A 100 -11.66 14.87 9.33
N HIS A 101 -11.34 13.60 9.61
CA HIS A 101 -9.98 13.16 9.89
C HIS A 101 -9.03 13.39 8.70
N GLU A 102 -9.49 13.18 7.47
CA GLU A 102 -8.69 13.44 6.29
C GLU A 102 -8.43 14.93 6.10
N GLN A 103 -9.42 15.81 6.28
CA GLN A 103 -9.21 17.26 6.23
C GLN A 103 -8.23 17.72 7.32
N TYR A 104 -8.40 17.20 8.54
CA TYR A 104 -7.45 17.44 9.64
C TYR A 104 -6.04 16.95 9.27
N SER A 105 -5.91 15.73 8.76
CA SER A 105 -4.62 15.15 8.38
C SER A 105 -3.97 15.92 7.24
N ARG A 106 -4.75 16.37 6.24
CA ARG A 106 -4.26 17.22 5.14
C ARG A 106 -3.76 18.54 5.67
N LEU A 107 -4.53 19.23 6.53
CA LEU A 107 -4.13 20.49 7.14
C LEU A 107 -2.89 20.33 8.02
N ARG A 108 -2.88 19.31 8.89
CA ARG A 108 -1.75 18.98 9.75
C ARG A 108 -0.51 18.64 8.94
N ASN A 109 -0.62 17.81 7.91
CA ASN A 109 0.51 17.42 7.07
C ASN A 109 1.01 18.59 6.20
N TRP A 110 0.12 19.47 5.74
CA TRP A 110 0.49 20.70 5.06
C TRP A 110 1.24 21.64 6.02
N TYR A 111 0.70 21.88 7.21
CA TYR A 111 1.33 22.69 8.24
C TYR A 111 2.68 22.12 8.65
N HIS A 112 2.73 20.80 8.89
CA HIS A 112 3.97 20.12 9.19
C HIS A 112 4.95 20.23 8.02
N GLY A 113 4.53 19.95 6.78
CA GLY A 113 5.35 20.10 5.58
C GLY A 113 5.92 21.50 5.38
N ALA A 114 5.09 22.54 5.58
CA ALA A 114 5.45 23.93 5.33
C ALA A 114 6.29 24.55 6.46
N PHE A 115 6.09 24.13 7.71
CA PHE A 115 6.65 24.83 8.88
C PHE A 115 7.45 23.95 9.86
N LEU A 116 7.18 22.64 9.92
CA LEU A 116 7.81 21.73 10.90
C LEU A 116 8.65 20.61 10.27
N ALA A 117 8.59 20.45 8.94
CA ALA A 117 9.32 19.43 8.23
C ALA A 117 10.80 19.76 8.40
N THR A 118 11.45 18.90 9.14
CA THR A 118 12.87 19.00 9.44
C THR A 118 13.56 17.77 8.85
N PRO A 119 13.68 17.66 7.51
CA PRO A 119 14.49 16.61 6.88
C PRO A 119 15.90 16.56 7.45
N HIS A 120 16.49 17.72 7.76
CA HIS A 120 17.81 17.84 8.36
C HIS A 120 17.92 17.27 9.79
N LEU A 121 16.80 17.02 10.49
CA LEU A 121 16.78 16.34 11.80
C LEU A 121 16.55 14.83 11.67
N HIS A 122 16.62 14.28 10.46
CA HIS A 122 16.47 12.84 10.23
C HIS A 122 17.41 12.03 11.12
N ASP A 123 18.71 12.35 11.13
CA ASP A 123 19.72 11.60 11.89
C ASP A 123 19.45 11.65 13.40
N ALA A 124 18.99 12.78 13.91
CA ALA A 124 18.61 12.92 15.32
C ALA A 124 17.40 12.02 15.66
N ARG A 125 16.41 11.90 14.77
CA ARG A 125 15.27 10.99 14.96
C ARG A 125 15.68 9.52 14.82
N VAL A 126 16.61 9.20 13.92
CA VAL A 126 17.19 7.86 13.81
C VAL A 126 17.93 7.49 15.10
N HIS A 127 18.70 8.43 15.67
CA HIS A 127 19.37 8.22 16.95
C HIS A 127 18.39 7.93 18.10
N GLN A 128 17.20 8.54 18.11
CA GLN A 128 16.14 8.20 19.08
C GLN A 128 15.62 6.75 18.90
N VAL A 129 15.59 6.22 17.68
CA VAL A 129 15.29 4.80 17.42
C VAL A 129 16.40 3.93 18.00
N GLN A 130 17.66 4.27 17.74
CA GLN A 130 18.82 3.54 18.29
C GLN A 130 18.83 3.53 19.81
N GLN A 131 18.55 4.67 20.46
CA GLN A 131 18.43 4.78 21.92
C GLN A 131 17.38 3.83 22.51
N GLN A 132 16.21 3.72 21.87
CA GLN A 132 15.17 2.78 22.30
C GLN A 132 15.64 1.32 22.18
N VAL A 133 16.35 0.99 21.10
CA VAL A 133 16.92 -0.36 20.90
C VAL A 133 18.03 -0.66 21.91
N TRP A 134 18.89 0.31 22.22
CA TRP A 134 19.93 0.14 23.26
C TRP A 134 19.32 -0.03 24.65
N ALA A 135 18.29 0.75 24.99
CA ALA A 135 17.56 0.58 26.25
C ALA A 135 16.91 -0.81 26.35
N TRP A 136 16.30 -1.29 25.25
CA TRP A 136 15.76 -2.66 25.17
C TRP A 136 16.83 -3.74 25.36
N ASN A 137 18.01 -3.56 24.75
CA ASN A 137 19.14 -4.45 24.93
C ASN A 137 19.63 -4.48 26.40
N GLN A 138 19.75 -3.31 27.04
CA GLN A 138 20.13 -3.19 28.46
C GLN A 138 19.09 -3.81 29.40
N ALA A 139 17.81 -3.82 29.01
CA ALA A 139 16.73 -4.46 29.75
C ALA A 139 16.72 -6.01 29.64
N GLY A 140 17.69 -6.60 28.95
CA GLY A 140 17.90 -8.06 28.88
C GLY A 140 17.05 -8.78 27.84
N ARG A 141 16.54 -8.09 26.81
CA ARG A 141 15.84 -8.71 25.65
C ARG A 141 14.67 -9.62 26.01
N LYS A 142 13.85 -9.23 26.99
CA LYS A 142 12.78 -10.08 27.55
C LYS A 142 11.74 -10.51 26.50
N ARG A 143 11.46 -9.65 25.52
CA ARG A 143 10.48 -9.88 24.45
C ARG A 143 11.03 -9.35 23.12
N PRO A 144 10.66 -9.93 21.97
CA PRO A 144 11.04 -9.39 20.67
C PRO A 144 10.49 -7.97 20.46
N MET A 145 11.16 -7.18 19.64
CA MET A 145 10.76 -5.83 19.26
C MET A 145 9.89 -5.81 18.00
N VAL A 146 8.98 -4.85 17.94
CA VAL A 146 8.16 -4.53 16.76
C VAL A 146 7.98 -3.01 16.67
N THR A 147 7.52 -2.50 15.52
CA THR A 147 7.18 -1.08 15.41
C THR A 147 5.98 -0.75 16.30
N ALA A 148 6.00 0.42 16.92
CA ALA A 148 4.91 0.91 17.77
C ALA A 148 3.65 1.34 16.99
N ARG A 149 3.65 1.20 15.64
CA ARG A 149 2.50 1.51 14.80
C ARG A 149 1.34 0.59 15.16
N ALA A 150 0.23 1.19 15.58
CA ALA A 150 -0.94 0.44 16.02
C ALA A 150 -1.53 -0.44 14.89
N PRO A 151 -1.97 -1.68 15.17
CA PRO A 151 -2.54 -2.59 14.17
C PRO A 151 -3.66 -1.99 13.31
N TRP A 152 -4.53 -1.17 13.92
CA TRP A 152 -5.67 -0.58 13.22
C TRP A 152 -5.26 0.46 12.16
N LEU A 153 -4.02 0.97 12.20
CA LEU A 153 -3.45 1.84 11.15
C LEU A 153 -2.85 1.04 9.98
N SER A 154 -2.76 -0.28 10.10
CA SER A 154 -2.37 -1.18 9.01
C SER A 154 -3.52 -1.31 8.03
N VAL A 155 -3.22 -1.37 6.73
CA VAL A 155 -4.24 -1.67 5.71
C VAL A 155 -4.54 -3.18 5.67
N SER A 156 -3.60 -4.04 6.09
CA SER A 156 -3.74 -5.49 6.19
C SER A 156 -5.03 -5.94 6.88
N VAL A 157 -5.82 -6.81 6.26
CA VAL A 157 -7.09 -7.29 6.81
C VAL A 157 -6.94 -8.23 8.00
N ARG A 158 -5.73 -8.77 8.19
CA ARG A 158 -5.44 -9.71 9.28
C ARG A 158 -5.65 -9.12 10.67
N VAL A 159 -5.99 -10.01 11.59
CA VAL A 159 -5.96 -9.75 13.02
C VAL A 159 -4.51 -9.92 13.54
N GLU A 160 -3.75 -8.82 13.59
CA GLU A 160 -2.35 -8.79 14.07
C GLU A 160 -2.27 -9.00 15.61
N SER A 161 -2.20 -10.26 16.06
CA SER A 161 -2.03 -10.59 17.50
C SER A 161 -0.57 -10.60 17.97
N TYR A 162 0.39 -10.75 17.06
CA TYR A 162 1.81 -10.87 17.40
C TYR A 162 2.38 -9.67 18.18
N LYS A 163 1.77 -8.48 18.06
CA LYS A 163 2.25 -7.26 18.73
C LYS A 163 1.95 -7.23 20.23
N ASP A 164 1.03 -8.06 20.72
CA ASP A 164 0.64 -8.08 22.14
C ASP A 164 1.75 -8.65 23.04
N THR A 165 2.60 -9.50 22.47
CA THR A 165 3.73 -10.15 23.15
C THR A 165 5.08 -9.50 22.85
N CYS A 166 5.11 -8.33 22.21
CA CYS A 166 6.34 -7.67 21.76
C CYS A 166 6.52 -6.27 22.37
N ASP A 167 7.78 -5.86 22.49
CA ASP A 167 8.16 -4.50 22.89
C ASP A 167 8.05 -3.55 21.68
N LYS A 168 7.53 -2.35 21.92
CA LYS A 168 7.11 -1.41 20.85
C LYS A 168 8.13 -0.29 20.69
N ILE A 169 8.80 -0.25 19.54
CA ILE A 169 9.79 0.77 19.19
C ILE A 169 9.13 1.84 18.31
N ARG A 170 9.20 3.10 18.73
CA ARG A 170 8.63 4.24 18.00
C ARG A 170 9.54 4.61 16.85
N VAL A 171 9.05 4.42 15.62
CA VAL A 171 9.72 4.78 14.36
C VAL A 171 8.84 5.79 13.62
N ASN A 172 8.67 6.98 14.20
CA ASN A 172 7.80 8.03 13.68
C ASN A 172 8.55 8.89 12.65
N LEU A 173 8.85 8.28 11.49
CA LEU A 173 9.63 8.89 10.42
C LEU A 173 8.76 8.98 9.16
N SER A 174 8.34 10.17 8.76
CA SER A 174 7.35 10.42 7.69
C SER A 174 7.67 11.60 6.77
N ASN A 175 8.94 12.00 6.66
CA ASN A 175 9.41 13.08 5.79
C ASN A 175 9.99 12.56 4.48
N ILE A 176 9.72 13.28 3.39
CA ILE A 176 10.51 13.17 2.17
C ILE A 176 11.81 13.93 2.42
N LEU A 177 12.94 13.26 2.24
CA LEU A 177 14.25 13.78 2.65
C LEU A 177 14.91 14.56 1.52
N GLU A 178 14.89 14.00 0.31
CA GLU A 178 15.57 14.57 -0.86
C GLU A 178 14.94 14.05 -2.16
N VAL A 179 14.88 14.91 -3.18
CA VAL A 179 14.51 14.54 -4.56
C VAL A 179 15.66 14.95 -5.46
N ASP A 180 16.31 13.97 -6.09
CA ASP A 180 17.41 14.18 -7.02
C ASP A 180 16.92 13.94 -8.45
N THR A 181 16.78 15.01 -9.22
CA THR A 181 16.31 14.98 -10.61
C THR A 181 17.41 14.64 -11.62
N GLU A 182 18.68 14.65 -11.20
CA GLU A 182 19.81 14.22 -12.04
C GLU A 182 19.98 12.71 -11.97
N ARG A 183 19.99 12.16 -10.75
CA ARG A 183 20.02 10.71 -10.50
C ARG A 183 18.67 10.03 -10.69
N MET A 184 17.60 10.81 -10.85
CA MET A 184 16.23 10.31 -10.94
C MET A 184 15.85 9.45 -9.73
N THR A 185 16.09 9.97 -8.52
CA THR A 185 15.74 9.29 -7.27
C THR A 185 15.00 10.18 -6.27
N VAL A 186 14.29 9.55 -5.33
CA VAL A 186 13.73 10.19 -4.14
C VAL A 186 14.16 9.41 -2.90
N ARG A 187 14.75 10.11 -1.92
CA ARG A 187 15.07 9.57 -0.60
C ARG A 187 13.99 9.99 0.39
N CYS A 188 13.44 9.05 1.15
CA CYS A 188 12.35 9.31 2.08
C CYS A 188 12.36 8.39 3.30
N GLU A 189 11.66 8.85 4.34
CA GLU A 189 11.42 8.09 5.57
C GLU A 189 10.30 7.04 5.37
N PRO A 190 10.30 5.92 6.12
CA PRO A 190 9.46 4.74 5.87
C PRO A 190 7.94 4.97 5.98
N LEU A 191 7.49 5.94 6.78
CA LEU A 191 6.05 6.24 6.94
C LEU A 191 5.54 7.28 5.94
N VAL A 192 6.36 7.77 5.01
CA VAL A 192 5.85 8.52 3.86
C VAL A 192 4.87 7.62 3.10
N ASN A 193 3.66 8.12 2.87
CA ASN A 193 2.62 7.39 2.13
C ASN A 193 2.50 7.82 0.67
N MET A 194 1.82 7.01 -0.16
CA MET A 194 1.65 7.29 -1.59
C MET A 194 0.91 8.61 -1.83
N GLY A 195 0.01 9.00 -0.93
CA GLY A 195 -0.68 10.28 -0.98
C GLY A 195 0.25 11.48 -0.78
N GLN A 196 1.24 11.38 0.11
CA GLN A 196 2.28 12.38 0.29
C GLN A 196 3.23 12.40 -0.90
N MET A 197 3.64 11.21 -1.36
CA MET A 197 4.57 11.06 -2.49
C MET A 197 4.01 11.67 -3.78
N THR A 198 2.77 11.34 -4.14
CA THR A 198 2.10 11.91 -5.32
C THR A 198 1.87 13.42 -5.21
N ARG A 199 1.51 13.94 -4.02
CA ARG A 199 1.34 15.39 -3.82
C ARG A 199 2.66 16.15 -3.92
N HIS A 200 3.79 15.50 -3.63
CA HIS A 200 5.11 16.12 -3.70
C HIS A 200 5.74 16.02 -5.09
N LEU A 201 5.75 14.83 -5.70
CA LEU A 201 6.46 14.58 -6.96
C LEU A 201 5.69 15.03 -8.20
N ILE A 202 4.35 14.88 -8.24
CA ILE A 202 3.57 15.17 -9.45
C ILE A 202 3.70 16.63 -9.89
N PRO A 203 3.61 17.64 -8.99
CA PRO A 203 3.81 19.04 -9.37
C PRO A 203 5.20 19.34 -9.95
N MET A 204 6.21 18.51 -9.63
CA MET A 204 7.56 18.61 -10.16
C MET A 204 7.73 17.90 -11.52
N GLY A 205 6.70 17.21 -12.02
CA GLY A 205 6.78 16.42 -13.25
C GLY A 205 7.34 15.01 -13.07
N TYR A 206 7.31 14.48 -11.83
CA TYR A 206 7.82 13.15 -11.50
C TYR A 206 6.81 12.25 -10.77
N SER A 207 7.05 10.95 -10.81
CA SER A 207 6.36 9.92 -10.02
C SER A 207 7.37 8.85 -9.60
N LEU A 208 7.05 8.02 -8.59
CA LEU A 208 7.76 6.76 -8.41
C LEU A 208 7.66 5.90 -9.67
N ALA A 209 8.70 5.14 -9.98
CA ALA A 209 8.71 4.19 -11.09
C ALA A 209 7.60 3.13 -10.94
N VAL A 210 7.41 2.63 -9.72
CA VAL A 210 6.24 1.83 -9.31
C VAL A 210 5.42 2.64 -8.31
N MET A 211 4.41 3.34 -8.81
CA MET A 211 3.50 4.15 -7.99
C MET A 211 2.29 3.32 -7.59
N ILE A 212 2.06 3.10 -6.30
CA ILE A 212 0.93 2.32 -5.77
C ILE A 212 -0.30 3.21 -5.55
N GLU A 213 -1.49 2.67 -5.79
CA GLU A 213 -2.71 3.46 -5.98
C GLU A 213 -3.51 3.91 -4.76
N MET A 214 -3.15 3.43 -3.57
CA MET A 214 -3.87 3.76 -2.35
C MET A 214 -3.09 4.75 -1.48
N ASP A 215 -3.69 5.93 -1.26
CA ASP A 215 -3.11 7.09 -0.58
C ASP A 215 -2.44 6.74 0.77
N ASP A 216 -3.05 5.82 1.55
CA ASP A 216 -2.65 5.48 2.93
C ASP A 216 -1.51 4.44 3.03
N LEU A 217 -1.08 3.83 1.91
CA LEU A 217 0.00 2.85 1.91
C LEU A 217 1.36 3.54 2.05
N THR A 218 2.20 3.02 2.96
CA THR A 218 3.50 3.61 3.31
C THR A 218 4.65 2.95 2.55
N VAL A 219 5.64 3.73 2.12
CA VAL A 219 6.84 3.27 1.40
C VAL A 219 7.50 2.07 2.09
N GLY A 220 7.75 2.16 3.40
CA GLY A 220 8.41 1.06 4.12
C GLY A 220 7.59 -0.22 4.21
N GLY A 221 6.27 -0.09 4.21
CA GLY A 221 5.35 -1.24 4.19
C GLY A 221 5.34 -1.94 2.83
N LEU A 222 5.41 -1.18 1.74
CA LEU A 222 5.45 -1.69 0.38
C LEU A 222 6.81 -2.32 0.05
N PHE A 223 7.90 -1.69 0.50
CA PHE A 223 9.25 -2.21 0.29
C PHE A 223 9.49 -3.54 1.03
N MET A 224 9.19 -3.60 2.33
CA MET A 224 9.44 -4.80 3.15
C MET A 224 8.29 -5.83 3.10
N GLY A 225 7.14 -5.46 2.55
CA GLY A 225 6.01 -6.36 2.30
C GLY A 225 5.96 -6.73 0.83
N VAL A 226 5.04 -6.11 0.11
CA VAL A 226 4.88 -6.24 -1.34
C VAL A 226 4.38 -4.90 -1.89
N GLY A 227 4.88 -4.52 -3.07
CA GLY A 227 4.39 -3.38 -3.83
C GLY A 227 4.35 -3.74 -5.31
N VAL A 228 3.16 -3.94 -5.83
CA VAL A 228 2.87 -4.31 -7.22
C VAL A 228 1.73 -3.43 -7.72
N GLU A 229 1.84 -2.97 -8.98
CA GLU A 229 0.86 -2.05 -9.58
C GLU A 229 1.04 -2.00 -11.11
N VAL A 230 0.35 -1.07 -11.78
CA VAL A 230 0.26 -0.89 -13.23
C VAL A 230 1.58 -0.78 -14.02
N SER A 231 2.71 -0.47 -13.39
CA SER A 231 4.02 -0.38 -14.06
C SER A 231 4.97 -1.54 -13.70
N SER A 232 4.49 -2.49 -12.90
CA SER A 232 5.28 -3.64 -12.45
C SER A 232 5.63 -4.62 -13.57
N HIS A 233 4.92 -4.60 -14.70
CA HIS A 233 5.28 -5.36 -15.90
C HIS A 233 6.53 -4.81 -16.58
N ILE A 234 7.01 -3.62 -16.21
CA ILE A 234 8.27 -3.01 -16.65
C ILE A 234 9.30 -3.10 -15.52
N TYR A 235 8.96 -2.61 -14.34
CA TYR A 235 9.93 -2.41 -13.26
C TYR A 235 10.00 -3.55 -12.24
N GLY A 236 9.06 -4.50 -12.27
CA GLY A 236 8.90 -5.53 -11.24
C GLY A 236 8.20 -4.99 -9.99
N PHE A 237 8.48 -5.60 -8.83
CA PHE A 237 8.00 -5.09 -7.55
C PHE A 237 8.65 -3.74 -7.21
N LEU A 238 8.02 -2.95 -6.34
CA LEU A 238 8.56 -1.68 -5.83
C LEU A 238 9.97 -1.84 -5.24
N SER A 239 10.27 -3.00 -4.65
CA SER A 239 11.61 -3.33 -4.13
C SER A 239 12.70 -3.32 -5.20
N GLU A 240 12.37 -3.62 -6.46
CA GLU A 240 13.32 -3.59 -7.57
C GLU A 240 13.74 -2.16 -7.93
N THR A 241 12.89 -1.17 -7.61
CA THR A 241 13.16 0.25 -7.83
C THR A 241 13.88 0.92 -6.66
N VAL A 242 14.24 0.17 -5.62
CA VAL A 242 15.04 0.68 -4.51
C VAL A 242 16.51 0.66 -4.90
N HIS A 243 17.22 1.76 -4.63
CA HIS A 243 18.67 1.87 -4.83
C HIS A 243 19.43 1.58 -3.54
N ALA A 244 18.94 2.12 -2.42
CA ALA A 244 19.53 1.92 -1.12
C ALA A 244 18.52 2.10 0.02
N CYS A 245 18.87 1.57 1.18
CA CYS A 245 18.11 1.62 2.42
C CYS A 245 19.01 1.86 3.63
N GLU A 246 18.42 2.37 4.71
CA GLU A 246 19.07 2.45 6.01
C GLU A 246 18.23 1.71 7.04
N VAL A 247 18.89 0.90 7.88
CA VAL A 247 18.24 0.00 8.83
C VAL A 247 18.93 0.07 10.17
N VAL A 248 18.15 0.25 11.25
CA VAL A 248 18.61 0.05 12.63
C VAL A 248 18.43 -1.41 13.01
N LEU A 249 19.55 -2.08 13.30
CA LEU A 249 19.62 -3.51 13.62
C LEU A 249 19.18 -3.81 15.07
N GLY A 250 19.10 -5.10 15.42
CA GLY A 250 18.68 -5.56 16.74
C GLY A 250 19.61 -5.15 17.90
N ASP A 251 20.86 -4.78 17.60
CA ASP A 251 21.81 -4.23 18.57
C ASP A 251 21.87 -2.69 18.57
N GLY A 252 21.04 -2.03 17.76
CA GLY A 252 20.97 -0.57 17.64
C GLY A 252 21.97 0.02 16.64
N THR A 253 22.78 -0.80 15.97
CA THR A 253 23.68 -0.32 14.91
C THR A 253 22.86 0.17 13.71
N LEU A 254 23.22 1.33 13.15
CA LEU A 254 22.67 1.82 11.89
C LEU A 254 23.54 1.32 10.74
N VAL A 255 22.94 0.67 9.74
CA VAL A 255 23.64 0.22 8.53
C VAL A 255 22.95 0.75 7.28
N ARG A 256 23.74 1.06 6.26
CA ARG A 256 23.27 1.31 4.90
C ARG A 256 23.38 0.02 4.07
N CYS A 257 22.37 -0.23 3.25
CA CYS A 257 22.26 -1.39 2.37
C CYS A 257 21.99 -0.93 0.93
N SER A 258 22.73 -1.48 -0.04
CA SER A 258 22.55 -1.28 -1.48
C SER A 258 22.97 -2.54 -2.25
N ARG A 259 23.02 -2.46 -3.58
CA ARG A 259 23.55 -3.55 -4.43
C ARG A 259 25.07 -3.75 -4.30
N GLU A 260 25.77 -2.81 -3.64
CA GLU A 260 27.22 -2.79 -3.47
C GLU A 260 27.65 -2.82 -2.00
N GLU A 261 26.77 -2.43 -1.07
CA GLU A 261 27.04 -2.34 0.38
C GLU A 261 26.02 -3.20 1.16
N ASN A 262 26.47 -4.06 2.08
CA ASN A 262 25.59 -4.97 2.85
C ASN A 262 24.56 -5.69 1.95
N THR A 263 25.05 -6.22 0.83
CA THR A 263 24.24 -6.70 -0.30
C THR A 263 23.31 -7.84 0.09
N ASP A 264 23.75 -8.73 0.97
CA ASP A 264 22.92 -9.80 1.52
C ASP A 264 21.71 -9.26 2.28
N LEU A 265 21.90 -8.24 3.12
CA LEU A 265 20.78 -7.58 3.81
C LEU A 265 19.85 -6.86 2.83
N PHE A 266 20.42 -6.14 1.85
CA PHE A 266 19.64 -5.43 0.84
C PHE A 266 18.65 -6.36 0.12
N HIS A 267 19.14 -7.53 -0.32
CA HIS A 267 18.33 -8.53 -1.01
C HIS A 267 17.39 -9.33 -0.07
N ALA A 268 17.69 -9.42 1.22
CA ALA A 268 16.85 -10.11 2.20
C ALA A 268 15.71 -9.25 2.79
N LEU A 269 15.75 -7.92 2.64
CA LEU A 269 14.77 -6.99 3.19
C LEU A 269 13.37 -7.05 2.54
N PRO A 270 13.23 -7.16 1.21
CA PRO A 270 11.93 -7.36 0.57
C PRO A 270 11.22 -8.59 1.15
N TRP A 271 9.91 -8.51 1.35
CA TRP A 271 9.09 -9.58 1.96
C TRP A 271 9.51 -10.02 3.38
N SER A 272 10.47 -9.34 4.03
CA SER A 272 10.86 -9.63 5.41
C SER A 272 9.84 -9.15 6.44
N HIS A 273 8.88 -8.31 6.04
CA HIS A 273 7.92 -7.65 6.91
C HIS A 273 8.57 -6.92 8.09
N GLY A 274 9.79 -6.40 7.96
CA GLY A 274 10.48 -5.69 9.04
C GLY A 274 10.88 -6.62 10.20
N THR A 275 11.33 -7.83 9.87
CA THR A 275 11.85 -8.81 10.84
C THR A 275 13.37 -8.94 10.85
N LEU A 276 14.06 -8.11 10.05
CA LEU A 276 15.52 -8.03 10.00
C LEU A 276 16.08 -6.74 10.65
N GLY A 277 15.21 -5.75 10.90
CA GLY A 277 15.59 -4.47 11.48
C GLY A 277 14.50 -3.41 11.30
N PHE A 278 14.73 -2.22 11.86
CA PHE A 278 13.87 -1.06 11.66
C PHE A 278 14.37 -0.24 10.49
N LEU A 279 13.62 -0.26 9.39
CA LEU A 279 13.86 0.62 8.26
C LEU A 279 13.69 2.09 8.67
N VAL A 280 14.65 2.94 8.35
CA VAL A 280 14.62 4.37 8.69
C VAL A 280 14.70 5.30 7.49
N ALA A 281 15.31 4.88 6.38
CA ALA A 281 15.29 5.60 5.12
C ALA A 281 15.29 4.65 3.91
N VAL A 282 14.73 5.10 2.79
CA VAL A 282 14.70 4.39 1.50
C VAL A 282 14.96 5.38 0.37
N GLU A 283 15.77 4.98 -0.59
CA GLU A 283 16.04 5.69 -1.84
C GLU A 283 15.43 4.92 -3.02
N LEU A 284 14.50 5.55 -3.75
CA LEU A 284 13.67 4.95 -4.79
C LEU A 284 13.85 5.64 -6.14
N SER A 285 13.71 4.90 -7.24
CA SER A 285 13.68 5.49 -8.59
C SER A 285 12.42 6.32 -8.81
N ILE A 286 12.58 7.49 -9.45
CA ILE A 286 11.49 8.30 -10.00
C ILE A 286 11.55 8.31 -11.52
N VAL A 287 10.39 8.54 -12.15
CA VAL A 287 10.22 8.63 -13.61
C VAL A 287 9.56 9.95 -13.97
N ARG A 288 9.83 10.41 -15.19
CA ARG A 288 9.14 11.59 -15.75
C ARG A 288 7.73 11.21 -16.14
N ILE A 289 6.81 12.13 -15.89
CA ILE A 289 5.37 11.96 -16.14
C ILE A 289 4.82 13.16 -16.91
N LYS A 290 3.57 13.03 -17.36
CA LYS A 290 2.79 14.11 -17.95
C LYS A 290 1.46 14.30 -17.21
N PRO A 291 0.77 15.45 -17.37
CA PRO A 291 -0.42 15.76 -16.57
C PRO A 291 -1.61 14.80 -16.73
N TYR A 292 -1.69 14.07 -17.83
CA TYR A 292 -2.75 13.11 -18.14
C TYR A 292 -2.19 11.73 -18.47
N VAL A 293 -3.08 10.74 -18.43
CA VAL A 293 -2.88 9.41 -18.98
C VAL A 293 -3.91 9.20 -20.08
N HIS A 294 -3.44 8.92 -21.29
CA HIS A 294 -4.27 8.46 -22.39
C HIS A 294 -4.52 6.97 -22.19
N MET A 295 -5.76 6.63 -21.86
CA MET A 295 -6.18 5.26 -21.58
C MET A 295 -6.75 4.62 -22.84
N LYS A 296 -6.45 3.34 -23.04
CA LYS A 296 -7.12 2.48 -24.02
C LYS A 296 -7.72 1.28 -23.29
N TYR A 297 -8.97 0.94 -23.60
CA TYR A 297 -9.72 -0.15 -23.00
C TYR A 297 -9.98 -1.23 -24.04
N ILE A 298 -9.60 -2.46 -23.73
CA ILE A 298 -9.58 -3.61 -24.63
C ILE A 298 -10.40 -4.72 -23.97
N PRO A 299 -11.71 -4.84 -24.30
CA PRO A 299 -12.50 -5.96 -23.83
C PRO A 299 -11.98 -7.28 -24.40
N CYS A 300 -12.14 -8.34 -23.60
CA CYS A 300 -11.83 -9.72 -23.93
C CYS A 300 -13.02 -10.58 -23.51
N TYR A 301 -13.38 -11.56 -24.34
CA TYR A 301 -14.56 -12.42 -24.18
C TYR A 301 -14.21 -13.91 -24.06
N SER A 302 -12.92 -14.22 -23.88
CA SER A 302 -12.44 -15.52 -23.45
C SER A 302 -11.13 -15.39 -22.67
N GLN A 303 -10.79 -16.42 -21.90
CA GLN A 303 -9.50 -16.51 -21.22
C GLN A 303 -8.32 -16.65 -22.21
N ASP A 304 -8.55 -17.27 -23.37
CA ASP A 304 -7.57 -17.39 -24.45
C ASP A 304 -7.19 -16.02 -25.00
N GLU A 305 -8.21 -15.24 -25.38
CA GLU A 305 -8.04 -13.88 -25.87
C GLU A 305 -7.33 -12.98 -24.85
N LEU A 306 -7.70 -13.10 -23.57
CA LEU A 306 -7.05 -12.37 -22.48
C LEU A 306 -5.56 -12.70 -22.38
N LEU A 307 -5.22 -14.00 -22.34
CA LEU A 307 -3.83 -14.45 -22.24
C LEU A 307 -3.00 -13.97 -23.44
N ASP A 308 -3.52 -14.12 -24.65
CA ASP A 308 -2.82 -13.76 -25.88
C ASP A 308 -2.54 -12.26 -25.93
N LYS A 309 -3.56 -11.43 -25.67
CA LYS A 309 -3.41 -9.96 -25.65
C LYS A 309 -2.45 -9.49 -24.56
N LEU A 310 -2.56 -10.02 -23.33
CA LEU A 310 -1.64 -9.68 -22.24
C LEU A 310 -0.21 -10.11 -22.56
N THR A 311 -0.02 -11.29 -23.14
CA THR A 311 1.31 -11.79 -23.55
C THR A 311 1.93 -10.88 -24.60
N VAL A 312 1.16 -10.42 -25.60
CA VAL A 312 1.64 -9.48 -26.62
C VAL A 312 2.01 -8.13 -26.01
N LEU A 313 1.13 -7.56 -25.16
CA LEU A 313 1.35 -6.25 -24.55
C LEU A 313 2.56 -6.24 -23.60
N THR A 314 2.69 -7.27 -22.77
CA THR A 314 3.74 -7.33 -21.73
C THR A 314 5.11 -7.76 -22.26
N HIS A 315 5.16 -8.51 -23.36
CA HIS A 315 6.41 -8.92 -24.02
C HIS A 315 6.80 -8.06 -25.23
N SER A 316 6.03 -7.01 -25.54
CA SER A 316 6.39 -6.04 -26.56
C SER A 316 7.77 -5.43 -26.28
N SER A 317 8.53 -5.11 -27.33
CA SER A 317 9.78 -4.34 -27.21
C SER A 317 9.55 -2.92 -26.70
N THR A 318 8.33 -2.41 -26.89
CA THR A 318 7.87 -1.10 -26.40
C THR A 318 6.53 -1.31 -25.67
N PRO A 319 6.54 -1.88 -24.46
CA PRO A 319 5.32 -2.10 -23.71
C PRO A 319 4.72 -0.75 -23.30
N PRO A 320 3.39 -0.63 -23.22
CA PRO A 320 2.77 0.58 -22.71
C PRO A 320 3.22 0.84 -21.26
N PRO A 321 3.41 2.10 -20.82
CA PRO A 321 3.94 2.41 -19.49
C PRO A 321 3.09 1.87 -18.32
N LEU A 322 1.79 1.73 -18.54
CA LEU A 322 0.82 1.33 -17.53
C LEU A 322 -0.08 0.23 -18.11
N ILE A 323 -0.25 -0.89 -17.39
CA ILE A 323 -1.16 -1.99 -17.75
C ILE A 323 -1.88 -2.49 -16.50
N GLU A 324 -3.20 -2.65 -16.60
CA GLU A 324 -4.01 -3.37 -15.64
C GLU A 324 -5.07 -4.17 -16.38
N THR A 325 -5.59 -5.21 -15.73
CA THR A 325 -6.79 -5.89 -16.18
C THR A 325 -7.78 -6.02 -15.04
N THR A 326 -9.06 -5.86 -15.35
CA THR A 326 -10.15 -6.24 -14.45
C THR A 326 -10.93 -7.38 -15.09
N VAL A 327 -11.00 -8.52 -14.40
CA VAL A 327 -11.75 -9.71 -14.84
C VAL A 327 -13.15 -9.68 -14.22
N TYR A 328 -14.21 -9.67 -15.04
CA TYR A 328 -15.60 -9.49 -14.57
C TYR A 328 -16.39 -10.79 -14.49
N SER A 329 -15.96 -11.82 -15.20
CA SER A 329 -16.52 -13.17 -15.10
C SER A 329 -15.43 -14.20 -15.44
N LYS A 330 -15.80 -15.48 -15.54
CA LYS A 330 -14.87 -16.53 -15.96
C LYS A 330 -14.27 -16.25 -17.34
N ASP A 331 -15.05 -15.63 -18.22
CA ASP A 331 -14.73 -15.49 -19.64
C ASP A 331 -14.60 -14.02 -20.09
N THR A 332 -15.03 -13.06 -19.28
CA THR A 332 -15.00 -11.63 -19.64
C THR A 332 -14.01 -10.84 -18.80
N ALA A 333 -13.19 -10.03 -19.48
CA ALA A 333 -12.23 -9.15 -18.85
C ALA A 333 -12.03 -7.88 -19.69
N VAL A 334 -11.51 -6.83 -19.08
CA VAL A 334 -11.07 -5.62 -19.79
C VAL A 334 -9.63 -5.34 -19.41
N ILE A 335 -8.74 -5.43 -20.40
CA ILE A 335 -7.36 -4.94 -20.30
C ILE A 335 -7.42 -3.44 -20.55
N PHE A 336 -6.71 -2.65 -19.76
CA PHE A 336 -6.53 -1.24 -20.06
C PHE A 336 -5.10 -0.79 -19.89
N THR A 337 -4.65 -0.01 -20.86
CA THR A 337 -3.28 0.47 -20.97
C THR A 337 -3.26 1.98 -20.89
N GLY A 338 -2.23 2.55 -20.28
CA GLY A 338 -2.08 4.00 -20.12
C GLY A 338 -0.75 4.52 -20.66
N ASP A 339 -0.83 5.56 -21.50
CA ASP A 339 0.32 6.33 -22.00
C ASP A 339 0.33 7.73 -21.36
N PHE A 340 1.48 8.18 -20.85
CA PHE A 340 1.58 9.55 -20.32
C PHE A 340 1.37 10.58 -21.45
N SER A 341 0.46 11.53 -21.24
CA SER A 341 0.00 12.50 -22.23
C SER A 341 -0.09 13.92 -21.67
N ASP A 342 0.13 14.92 -22.53
CA ASP A 342 -0.05 16.34 -22.19
C ASP A 342 -1.54 16.74 -22.13
N GLY A 343 -2.43 15.83 -22.54
CA GLY A 343 -3.87 16.03 -22.62
C GLY A 343 -4.41 15.63 -24.00
N PRO A 344 -5.74 15.54 -24.17
CA PRO A 344 -6.31 15.31 -25.48
C PRO A 344 -6.10 16.53 -26.39
N PRO A 345 -6.07 16.31 -27.72
CA PRO A 345 -6.27 17.38 -28.70
C PRO A 345 -7.53 18.22 -28.39
N ALA A 346 -7.56 19.48 -28.83
CA ALA A 346 -8.62 20.43 -28.48
C ALA A 346 -10.02 19.98 -28.90
N ASP A 347 -10.14 19.31 -30.05
CA ASP A 347 -11.36 18.69 -30.58
C ASP A 347 -11.85 17.50 -29.74
N GLN A 348 -10.96 16.90 -28.96
CA GLN A 348 -11.22 15.74 -28.10
C GLN A 348 -11.28 16.08 -26.61
N ALA A 349 -11.36 17.36 -26.23
CA ALA A 349 -11.45 17.79 -24.83
C ALA A 349 -12.65 17.18 -24.08
N HIS A 350 -13.74 16.85 -24.78
CA HIS A 350 -14.91 16.17 -24.22
C HIS A 350 -14.63 14.74 -23.73
N ARG A 351 -13.49 14.14 -24.13
CA ARG A 351 -13.04 12.80 -23.73
C ARG A 351 -12.23 12.80 -22.44
N ILE A 352 -12.05 13.96 -21.80
CA ILE A 352 -11.40 14.03 -20.48
C ILE A 352 -12.32 13.36 -19.44
N ASN A 353 -11.84 12.24 -18.90
CA ASN A 353 -12.51 11.47 -17.88
C ASN A 353 -11.81 11.63 -16.53
N ASP A 354 -12.11 12.71 -15.80
CA ASP A 354 -11.69 12.80 -14.40
C ASP A 354 -12.51 11.83 -13.53
N VAL A 355 -11.90 10.70 -13.16
CA VAL A 355 -12.48 9.61 -12.36
C VAL A 355 -12.67 9.97 -10.88
N SER A 356 -12.03 11.05 -10.41
CA SER A 356 -12.16 11.50 -9.02
C SER A 356 -13.47 12.25 -8.74
N ARG A 357 -14.17 12.70 -9.80
CA ARG A 357 -15.44 13.44 -9.70
C ARG A 357 -16.51 12.64 -8.97
N TRP A 358 -17.10 13.23 -7.93
CA TRP A 358 -17.85 12.44 -6.95
C TRP A 358 -19.09 11.73 -7.51
N TRP A 359 -19.74 12.34 -8.50
CA TRP A 359 -20.98 11.85 -9.12
C TRP A 359 -20.78 10.72 -10.13
N LYS A 360 -19.56 10.54 -10.65
CA LYS A 360 -19.28 9.50 -11.65
C LYS A 360 -19.42 8.09 -11.07
N PRO A 361 -19.70 7.08 -11.91
CA PRO A 361 -19.59 5.69 -11.51
C PRO A 361 -18.19 5.39 -10.96
N TRP A 362 -18.09 4.36 -10.13
CA TRP A 362 -16.80 3.85 -9.67
C TRP A 362 -15.94 3.42 -10.87
N PHE A 363 -14.62 3.54 -10.77
CA PHE A 363 -13.73 3.31 -11.90
C PHE A 363 -13.89 1.92 -12.51
N TYR A 364 -13.99 0.87 -11.69
CA TYR A 364 -14.25 -0.49 -12.20
C TYR A 364 -15.59 -0.61 -12.95
N LYS A 365 -16.63 0.16 -12.60
CA LYS A 365 -17.89 0.17 -13.37
C LYS A 365 -17.77 0.93 -14.69
N HIS A 366 -16.92 1.96 -14.75
CA HIS A 366 -16.57 2.61 -16.01
C HIS A 366 -15.84 1.63 -16.95
N VAL A 367 -14.84 0.91 -16.42
CA VAL A 367 -14.11 -0.13 -17.15
C VAL A 367 -15.04 -1.25 -17.62
N GLU A 368 -15.94 -1.74 -16.77
CA GLU A 368 -16.94 -2.78 -17.12
C GLU A 368 -17.79 -2.38 -18.33
N SER A 369 -18.13 -1.09 -18.48
CA SER A 369 -18.99 -0.62 -19.57
C SER A 369 -18.40 -0.82 -20.97
N PHE A 370 -17.09 -1.06 -21.09
CA PHE A 370 -16.45 -1.37 -22.38
C PHE A 370 -16.68 -2.81 -22.83
N LEU A 371 -17.20 -3.70 -21.96
CA LEU A 371 -17.68 -5.02 -22.39
C LEU A 371 -18.91 -4.90 -23.29
N ASP A 372 -19.76 -3.90 -23.08
CA ASP A 372 -20.95 -3.68 -23.91
C ASP A 372 -20.68 -2.71 -25.08
N ARG A 373 -19.85 -1.68 -24.84
CA ARG A 373 -19.55 -0.64 -25.83
C ARG A 373 -18.50 -1.04 -26.87
N GLY A 374 -17.72 -2.07 -26.58
CA GLY A 374 -16.53 -2.41 -27.34
C GLY A 374 -15.31 -1.56 -26.94
N PRO A 375 -14.18 -1.69 -27.68
CA PRO A 375 -12.95 -0.97 -27.39
C PRO A 375 -13.16 0.55 -27.37
N GLY A 376 -12.39 1.25 -26.54
CA GLY A 376 -12.45 2.71 -26.49
C GLY A 376 -11.25 3.33 -25.80
N GLU A 377 -11.26 4.66 -25.69
CA GLU A 377 -10.16 5.43 -25.12
C GLU A 377 -10.69 6.73 -24.49
N ASP A 378 -10.01 7.19 -23.44
CA ASP A 378 -10.26 8.45 -22.76
C ASP A 378 -8.97 9.03 -22.15
N TRP A 379 -9.03 10.27 -21.64
CA TRP A 379 -7.91 10.92 -20.97
C TRP A 379 -8.24 11.15 -19.50
N ILE A 380 -7.46 10.55 -18.60
CA ILE A 380 -7.66 10.70 -17.16
C ILE A 380 -6.54 11.62 -16.63
N PRO A 381 -6.85 12.65 -15.81
CA PRO A 381 -5.79 13.40 -15.14
C PRO A 381 -4.94 12.45 -14.27
N LEU A 382 -3.63 12.64 -14.27
CA LEU A 382 -2.68 11.64 -13.77
C LEU A 382 -2.92 11.26 -12.30
N ARG A 383 -3.05 12.24 -11.41
CA ARG A 383 -3.25 11.96 -9.98
C ARG A 383 -4.58 11.20 -9.73
N PRO A 384 -5.73 11.61 -10.30
CA PRO A 384 -6.94 10.79 -10.30
C PRO A 384 -6.75 9.36 -10.81
N TYR A 385 -5.97 9.14 -11.87
CA TYR A 385 -5.67 7.80 -12.37
C TYR A 385 -4.86 6.98 -11.36
N PHE A 386 -3.76 7.52 -10.82
CA PHE A 386 -2.99 6.82 -9.79
C PHE A 386 -3.86 6.47 -8.58
N HIS A 387 -4.84 7.28 -8.22
CA HIS A 387 -5.71 7.01 -7.06
C HIS A 387 -7.09 6.45 -7.42
N ARG A 388 -7.25 5.84 -8.62
CA ARG A 388 -8.53 5.40 -9.20
C ARG A 388 -9.33 4.45 -8.30
N HIS A 389 -8.64 3.55 -7.59
CA HIS A 389 -9.26 2.55 -6.70
C HIS A 389 -9.50 3.05 -5.28
N THR A 390 -8.95 4.20 -4.88
CA THR A 390 -9.12 4.73 -3.52
C THR A 390 -10.60 4.95 -3.19
N ARG A 391 -11.38 5.57 -4.08
CA ARG A 391 -12.76 5.99 -3.78
C ARG A 391 -13.75 4.85 -3.55
N SER A 392 -13.54 3.71 -4.20
CA SER A 392 -14.39 2.52 -4.09
C SER A 392 -13.73 1.39 -3.30
N ILE A 393 -12.51 1.62 -2.77
CA ILE A 393 -11.66 0.59 -2.17
C ILE A 393 -11.61 -0.60 -3.14
N PHE A 394 -11.13 -0.36 -4.36
CA PHE A 394 -11.32 -1.21 -5.54
C PHE A 394 -12.82 -1.34 -5.90
N TRP A 395 -13.51 -2.28 -5.25
CA TRP A 395 -14.95 -2.49 -5.32
C TRP A 395 -15.56 -2.88 -3.97
N GLU A 396 -14.76 -2.91 -2.91
CA GLU A 396 -15.15 -3.34 -1.56
C GLU A 396 -16.16 -2.42 -0.89
N LEU A 397 -16.24 -1.15 -1.31
CA LEU A 397 -17.21 -0.22 -0.77
C LEU A 397 -18.65 -0.75 -0.90
N ARG A 398 -18.95 -1.55 -1.92
CA ARG A 398 -20.28 -2.17 -2.10
C ARG A 398 -20.56 -3.29 -1.09
N GLU A 399 -19.53 -3.94 -0.55
CA GLU A 399 -19.68 -5.00 0.45
C GLU A 399 -19.75 -4.37 1.86
N VAL A 400 -18.96 -3.32 2.11
CA VAL A 400 -18.94 -2.60 3.40
C VAL A 400 -20.17 -1.70 3.56
N ILE A 401 -20.55 -0.98 2.51
CA ILE A 401 -21.71 -0.07 2.45
C ILE A 401 -22.54 -0.43 1.20
N PRO A 402 -23.47 -1.40 1.28
CA PRO A 402 -24.26 -1.84 0.12
C PRO A 402 -25.03 -0.72 -0.60
N ILE A 403 -25.51 0.27 0.16
CA ILE A 403 -26.21 1.44 -0.41
C ILE A 403 -25.32 2.33 -1.29
N SER A 404 -23.99 2.15 -1.25
CA SER A 404 -23.02 2.90 -2.07
C SER A 404 -23.14 2.64 -3.57
N THR A 405 -23.86 1.58 -3.95
CA THR A 405 -24.12 1.22 -5.35
C THR A 405 -25.21 2.12 -5.98
N HIS A 406 -26.07 2.75 -5.18
CA HIS A 406 -27.11 3.65 -5.69
C HIS A 406 -26.56 5.00 -6.14
N TRP A 407 -27.19 5.61 -7.15
CA TRP A 407 -26.74 6.89 -7.68
C TRP A 407 -26.78 8.01 -6.62
N TRP A 408 -27.83 8.08 -5.79
CA TRP A 408 -28.02 9.14 -4.80
C TRP A 408 -26.93 9.14 -3.73
N TYR A 409 -26.39 7.97 -3.36
CA TYR A 409 -25.28 7.86 -2.40
C TYR A 409 -24.07 8.66 -2.86
N ARG A 410 -23.77 8.64 -4.16
CA ARG A 410 -22.64 9.38 -4.73
C ARG A 410 -22.82 10.90 -4.62
N TYR A 411 -24.06 11.39 -4.68
CA TYR A 411 -24.36 12.81 -4.50
C TYR A 411 -24.34 13.24 -3.03
N VAL A 412 -24.83 12.40 -2.12
CA VAL A 412 -24.90 12.72 -0.68
C VAL A 412 -23.57 12.49 0.02
N PHE A 413 -22.93 11.35 -0.22
CA PHE A 413 -21.73 10.89 0.49
C PHE A 413 -20.47 10.83 -0.39
N GLY A 414 -20.62 10.70 -1.71
CA GLY A 414 -19.48 10.44 -2.61
C GLY A 414 -18.39 11.52 -2.63
N TRP A 415 -18.73 12.76 -2.29
CA TRP A 415 -17.78 13.89 -2.18
C TRP A 415 -16.92 13.84 -0.91
N MET A 416 -17.37 13.13 0.13
CA MET A 416 -16.61 12.88 1.35
C MET A 416 -15.56 11.76 1.18
N GLY A 417 -15.65 10.98 0.10
CA GLY A 417 -14.79 9.83 -0.13
C GLY A 417 -15.25 8.57 0.63
N PRO A 418 -14.43 7.50 0.60
CA PRO A 418 -14.74 6.26 1.28
C PRO A 418 -14.48 6.39 2.79
N PRO A 419 -15.10 5.52 3.62
CA PRO A 419 -14.67 5.38 5.00
C PRO A 419 -13.20 4.89 5.04
N LYS A 420 -12.39 5.46 5.94
CA LYS A 420 -11.02 5.01 6.16
C LYS A 420 -11.02 3.59 6.70
N ILE A 421 -10.22 2.70 6.10
CA ILE A 421 -10.06 1.30 6.54
C ILE A 421 -9.70 1.23 8.03
N ALA A 422 -8.88 2.17 8.49
CA ALA A 422 -8.50 2.30 9.89
C ALA A 422 -9.70 2.51 10.83
N PHE A 423 -10.69 3.31 10.43
CA PHE A 423 -11.90 3.57 11.22
C PHE A 423 -12.90 2.42 11.14
N ILE A 424 -13.01 1.75 9.99
CA ILE A 424 -13.78 0.51 9.87
C ILE A 424 -13.23 -0.53 10.85
N LYS A 425 -11.90 -0.69 10.92
CA LYS A 425 -11.26 -1.61 11.87
C LYS A 425 -11.54 -1.21 13.31
N LEU A 426 -11.33 0.06 13.66
CA LEU A 426 -11.52 0.57 15.01
C LEU A 426 -12.96 0.36 15.50
N SER A 427 -13.96 0.64 14.67
CA SER A 427 -15.39 0.51 14.99
C SER A 427 -15.92 -0.93 14.93
N SER A 428 -15.19 -1.87 14.34
CA SER A 428 -15.64 -3.27 14.22
C SER A 428 -15.42 -4.03 15.53
N ALA A 429 -16.51 -4.55 16.10
CA ALA A 429 -16.48 -5.46 17.25
C ALA A 429 -15.65 -6.73 16.96
N PRO A 430 -15.06 -7.39 17.97
CA PRO A 430 -14.24 -8.60 17.78
C PRO A 430 -14.93 -9.69 16.94
N ALA A 431 -16.22 -9.96 17.22
CA ALA A 431 -17.01 -10.94 16.46
C ALA A 431 -17.18 -10.57 14.97
N ILE A 432 -17.20 -9.28 14.63
CA ILE A 432 -17.28 -8.81 13.24
C ILE A 432 -15.94 -8.99 12.54
N ARG A 433 -14.83 -8.77 13.25
CA ARG A 433 -13.46 -8.99 12.73
C ARG A 433 -13.17 -10.48 12.51
N GLU A 434 -13.68 -11.33 13.38
CA GLU A 434 -13.65 -12.77 13.19
C GLU A 434 -14.52 -13.18 11.99
N ALA A 435 -15.75 -12.67 11.92
CA ALA A 435 -16.65 -12.95 10.81
C ALA A 435 -16.08 -12.51 9.45
N SER A 436 -15.28 -11.44 9.37
CA SER A 436 -14.63 -11.06 8.11
C SER A 436 -13.64 -12.12 7.62
N VAL A 437 -12.89 -12.79 8.51
CA VAL A 437 -11.97 -13.87 8.09
C VAL A 437 -12.71 -15.03 7.43
N PHE A 438 -13.92 -15.34 7.91
CA PHE A 438 -14.68 -16.50 7.45
C PHE A 438 -15.77 -16.20 6.43
N LYS A 439 -16.13 -14.92 6.23
CA LYS A 439 -17.25 -14.53 5.37
C LYS A 439 -16.88 -13.55 4.27
N HIS A 440 -15.61 -13.16 4.18
CA HIS A 440 -15.14 -12.19 3.22
C HIS A 440 -13.79 -12.66 2.67
N VAL A 441 -13.67 -12.68 1.34
CA VAL A 441 -12.45 -13.07 0.64
C VAL A 441 -11.66 -11.80 0.39
N VAL A 442 -10.42 -11.80 0.91
CA VAL A 442 -9.37 -10.85 0.56
C VAL A 442 -8.12 -11.69 0.36
N GLN A 443 -7.91 -12.11 -0.87
CA GLN A 443 -6.82 -13.01 -1.24
C GLN A 443 -6.21 -12.59 -2.56
N ASP A 444 -4.89 -12.68 -2.62
CA ASP A 444 -4.13 -12.28 -3.79
C ASP A 444 -2.93 -13.20 -3.97
N VAL A 445 -2.66 -13.58 -5.20
CA VAL A 445 -1.61 -14.52 -5.57
C VAL A 445 -0.84 -14.02 -6.77
N VAL A 446 0.48 -14.16 -6.68
CA VAL A 446 1.40 -13.93 -7.78
C VAL A 446 1.79 -15.26 -8.40
N VAL A 447 1.42 -15.50 -9.64
CA VAL A 447 1.67 -16.75 -10.38
C VAL A 447 2.23 -16.47 -11.77
N PRO A 448 2.96 -17.39 -12.41
CA PRO A 448 3.47 -17.16 -13.76
C PRO A 448 2.34 -16.81 -14.75
N LEU A 449 2.57 -15.88 -15.68
CA LEU A 449 1.56 -15.45 -16.66
C LEU A 449 0.98 -16.63 -17.47
N ARG A 450 1.77 -17.67 -17.72
CA ARG A 450 1.32 -18.90 -18.40
C ARG A 450 0.22 -19.66 -17.65
N ASP A 451 0.12 -19.48 -16.34
CA ASP A 451 -0.85 -20.16 -15.47
C ASP A 451 -2.12 -19.31 -15.25
N LEU A 452 -2.29 -18.21 -16.00
CA LEU A 452 -3.42 -17.27 -15.89
C LEU A 452 -4.78 -17.98 -15.91
N LYS A 453 -5.01 -18.84 -16.89
CA LYS A 453 -6.31 -19.53 -17.10
C LYS A 453 -6.67 -20.41 -15.91
N ASP A 454 -5.73 -21.28 -15.53
CA ASP A 454 -5.86 -22.17 -14.37
C ASP A 454 -6.11 -21.40 -13.06
N THR A 455 -5.54 -20.19 -12.95
CA THR A 455 -5.69 -19.34 -11.78
C THR A 455 -7.07 -18.68 -11.74
N ILE A 456 -7.58 -18.19 -12.88
CA ILE A 456 -8.97 -17.69 -12.99
C ILE A 456 -9.95 -18.82 -12.66
N ASP A 457 -9.72 -20.03 -13.17
CA ASP A 457 -10.57 -21.21 -12.92
C ASP A 457 -10.59 -21.62 -11.45
N LEU A 458 -9.43 -21.56 -10.79
CA LEU A 458 -9.32 -21.76 -9.35
C LEU A 458 -10.12 -20.71 -8.58
N PHE A 459 -9.93 -19.42 -8.88
CA PHE A 459 -10.61 -18.34 -8.18
C PHE A 459 -12.12 -18.38 -8.40
N HIS A 460 -12.56 -18.70 -9.62
CA HIS A 460 -13.96 -18.96 -9.93
C HIS A 460 -14.52 -20.11 -9.09
N GLY A 461 -13.83 -21.25 -9.06
CA GLY A 461 -14.30 -22.44 -8.34
C GLY A 461 -14.22 -22.36 -6.82
N ALA A 462 -13.25 -21.61 -6.28
CA ALA A 462 -13.03 -21.47 -4.84
C ALA A 462 -13.85 -20.32 -4.22
N PHE A 463 -13.91 -19.19 -4.91
CA PHE A 463 -14.47 -17.95 -4.37
C PHE A 463 -15.70 -17.45 -5.15
N GLU A 464 -15.70 -17.57 -6.47
CA GLU A 464 -16.75 -17.03 -7.37
C GLU A 464 -16.97 -15.51 -7.17
N VAL A 465 -15.96 -14.82 -6.64
CA VAL A 465 -15.99 -13.38 -6.37
C VAL A 465 -15.51 -12.63 -7.61
N TYR A 466 -16.31 -11.67 -8.07
CA TYR A 466 -15.95 -10.77 -9.18
C TYR A 466 -16.27 -9.32 -8.84
N PRO A 467 -15.52 -8.34 -9.37
CA PRO A 467 -14.41 -8.54 -10.30
C PRO A 467 -13.12 -9.02 -9.61
N LEU A 468 -12.17 -9.53 -10.41
CA LEU A 468 -10.81 -9.85 -9.99
C LEU A 468 -9.86 -8.74 -10.48
N LEU A 469 -8.92 -8.36 -9.61
CA LEU A 469 -7.83 -7.44 -9.92
C LEU A 469 -6.69 -8.20 -10.58
N LEU A 470 -6.08 -7.65 -11.63
CA LEU A 470 -4.95 -8.29 -12.29
C LEU A 470 -3.87 -7.28 -12.70
N TYR A 471 -2.66 -7.45 -12.15
CA TYR A 471 -1.46 -6.73 -12.57
C TYR A 471 -0.39 -7.69 -13.10
N PRO A 472 0.15 -7.48 -14.31
CA PRO A 472 1.35 -8.20 -14.72
C PRO A 472 2.58 -7.65 -13.97
N VAL A 473 3.49 -8.51 -13.53
CA VAL A 473 4.68 -8.16 -12.75
C VAL A 473 5.89 -8.97 -13.19
N ARG A 474 7.04 -8.31 -13.37
CA ARG A 474 8.32 -8.98 -13.59
C ARG A 474 8.91 -9.45 -12.27
N ILE A 475 9.30 -10.73 -12.21
CA ILE A 475 10.18 -11.24 -11.16
C ILE A 475 11.56 -11.43 -11.79
N TYR A 476 12.53 -10.66 -11.31
CA TYR A 476 13.90 -10.72 -11.80
C TYR A 476 14.67 -11.86 -11.14
N LYS A 477 15.51 -12.53 -11.92
CA LYS A 477 16.58 -13.36 -11.38
C LYS A 477 17.63 -12.43 -10.76
N GLN A 478 17.94 -12.66 -9.50
CA GLN A 478 19.00 -11.98 -8.77
C GLN A 478 20.31 -12.79 -8.87
N PRO A 479 21.47 -12.21 -8.48
CA PRO A 479 22.71 -12.96 -8.40
C PRO A 479 22.58 -14.19 -7.47
N ASP A 480 23.40 -15.20 -7.71
CA ASP A 480 23.33 -16.47 -7.00
C ASP A 480 23.38 -16.28 -5.48
N GLY A 481 22.41 -16.87 -4.77
CA GLY A 481 22.25 -16.74 -3.32
C GLY A 481 21.60 -15.44 -2.83
N LEU A 482 21.27 -14.48 -3.72
CA LEU A 482 20.72 -13.16 -3.38
C LEU A 482 19.27 -12.95 -3.86
N GLN A 483 18.51 -14.03 -4.04
CA GLN A 483 17.10 -13.96 -4.51
C GLN A 483 16.12 -13.42 -3.44
N GLY A 484 16.57 -13.22 -2.20
CA GLY A 484 15.70 -12.84 -1.08
C GLY A 484 14.92 -14.06 -0.57
N VAL A 485 13.65 -13.86 -0.24
CA VAL A 485 12.73 -14.96 0.13
C VAL A 485 11.90 -15.49 -1.03
N LEU A 486 11.94 -14.82 -2.17
CA LEU A 486 11.34 -15.34 -3.39
C LEU A 486 12.23 -16.44 -3.95
N ARG A 487 11.64 -17.40 -4.66
CA ARG A 487 12.38 -18.42 -5.40
C ARG A 487 12.82 -17.89 -6.75
N GLU A 488 13.92 -18.42 -7.26
CA GLU A 488 14.41 -18.08 -8.58
C GLU A 488 13.33 -18.39 -9.64
N PRO A 489 13.03 -17.44 -10.56
CA PRO A 489 12.13 -17.70 -11.66
C PRO A 489 12.68 -18.78 -12.59
N SER A 490 11.78 -19.53 -13.23
CA SER A 490 12.13 -20.75 -13.97
C SER A 490 12.12 -20.58 -15.49
N HIS A 491 11.28 -19.69 -16.01
CA HIS A 491 11.19 -19.43 -17.45
C HIS A 491 11.70 -18.03 -17.76
N LEU A 492 13.02 -17.92 -17.82
CA LEU A 492 13.70 -16.65 -17.98
C LEU A 492 13.55 -16.09 -19.40
N ARG A 493 13.35 -14.78 -19.44
CA ARG A 493 13.44 -13.90 -20.59
C ARG A 493 14.46 -12.82 -20.29
N THR A 494 15.10 -12.30 -21.33
CA THR A 494 16.05 -11.20 -21.18
C THR A 494 15.35 -9.88 -21.44
N GLU A 495 15.51 -8.94 -20.52
CA GLU A 495 15.01 -7.58 -20.65
C GLU A 495 15.90 -6.81 -21.63
N PRO A 496 15.35 -6.29 -22.76
CA PRO A 496 16.18 -5.77 -23.85
C PRO A 496 17.06 -4.58 -23.47
N THR A 497 16.65 -3.77 -22.49
CA THR A 497 17.30 -2.49 -22.15
C THR A 497 18.40 -2.65 -21.10
N THR A 498 18.15 -3.45 -20.07
CA THR A 498 19.05 -3.66 -18.93
C THR A 498 19.82 -4.98 -19.03
N GLY A 499 19.42 -5.89 -19.91
CA GLY A 499 19.98 -7.24 -20.01
C GLY A 499 19.62 -8.17 -18.84
N ARG A 500 18.79 -7.70 -17.89
CA ARG A 500 18.41 -8.50 -16.72
C ARG A 500 17.49 -9.66 -17.14
N SER A 501 17.71 -10.82 -16.54
CA SER A 501 16.83 -11.97 -16.73
C SER A 501 15.61 -11.88 -15.81
N TYR A 502 14.41 -12.14 -16.33
CA TYR A 502 13.17 -12.10 -15.59
C TYR A 502 12.16 -13.13 -16.12
N GLU A 503 11.12 -13.40 -15.34
CA GLU A 503 9.92 -14.10 -15.79
C GLU A 503 8.70 -13.23 -15.51
N MET A 504 7.71 -13.25 -16.41
CA MET A 504 6.47 -12.49 -16.25
C MET A 504 5.48 -13.29 -15.41
N TYR A 505 5.04 -12.69 -14.32
CA TYR A 505 3.99 -13.19 -13.43
C TYR A 505 2.77 -12.27 -13.53
N ILE A 506 1.65 -12.70 -12.96
CA ILE A 506 0.46 -11.91 -12.71
C ILE A 506 0.18 -11.93 -11.21
N ASP A 507 -0.18 -10.79 -10.67
CA ASP A 507 -0.89 -10.64 -9.40
C ASP A 507 -2.40 -10.76 -9.69
N LEU A 508 -3.11 -11.66 -9.01
CA LEU A 508 -4.55 -11.89 -9.19
C LEU A 508 -5.28 -11.84 -7.85
N GLY A 509 -6.00 -10.73 -7.62
CA GLY A 509 -6.68 -10.43 -6.37
C GLY A 509 -8.19 -10.62 -6.42
N ALA A 510 -8.76 -11.30 -5.42
CA ALA A 510 -10.19 -11.39 -5.16
C ALA A 510 -10.55 -10.65 -3.87
N TYR A 511 -11.55 -9.76 -4.00
CA TYR A 511 -12.08 -8.95 -2.91
C TYR A 511 -13.61 -9.00 -2.94
N GLY A 512 -14.20 -9.66 -1.94
CA GLY A 512 -15.65 -9.64 -1.77
C GLY A 512 -16.24 -10.79 -0.97
N VAL A 513 -17.55 -10.74 -0.76
CA VAL A 513 -18.30 -11.82 -0.12
C VAL A 513 -18.68 -12.87 -1.17
N PRO A 514 -18.28 -14.16 -1.01
CA PRO A 514 -18.65 -15.23 -1.93
C PRO A 514 -20.17 -15.31 -2.18
N PRO A 515 -20.62 -15.46 -3.44
CA PRO A 515 -22.03 -15.60 -3.77
C PRO A 515 -22.73 -16.74 -3.01
N LYS A 516 -22.05 -17.86 -2.77
CA LYS A 516 -22.56 -18.98 -1.95
C LYS A 516 -23.01 -18.53 -0.57
N LEU A 517 -22.23 -17.68 0.11
CA LEU A 517 -22.61 -17.14 1.41
C LEU A 517 -23.81 -16.19 1.31
N LYS A 518 -23.90 -15.39 0.24
CA LYS A 518 -25.07 -14.52 -0.02
C LYS A 518 -26.35 -15.35 -0.22
N ARG A 519 -26.24 -16.53 -0.86
CA ARG A 519 -27.32 -17.52 -1.04
C ARG A 519 -27.56 -18.42 0.19
N LYS A 520 -26.80 -18.24 1.27
CA LYS A 520 -26.83 -19.07 2.49
C LYS A 520 -26.47 -20.54 2.25
N GLU A 521 -25.64 -20.81 1.25
CA GLU A 521 -25.06 -22.12 0.97
C GLU A 521 -23.81 -22.35 1.83
N PRO A 522 -23.45 -23.62 2.14
CA PRO A 522 -22.21 -23.94 2.82
C PRO A 522 -20.98 -23.48 2.03
N TRP A 523 -20.10 -22.72 2.68
CA TRP A 523 -18.80 -22.33 2.16
C TRP A 523 -17.79 -22.28 3.31
N ASP A 524 -16.64 -22.89 3.11
CA ASP A 524 -15.58 -23.01 4.12
C ASP A 524 -14.37 -22.18 3.68
N ALA A 525 -14.20 -21.02 4.32
CA ALA A 525 -13.12 -20.08 4.01
C ALA A 525 -11.74 -20.72 4.15
N ILE A 526 -11.49 -21.47 5.22
CA ILE A 526 -10.16 -22.06 5.47
C ILE A 526 -9.87 -23.09 4.38
N LYS A 527 -10.84 -23.95 4.07
CA LYS A 527 -10.68 -24.98 3.03
C LYS A 527 -10.37 -24.37 1.66
N GLU A 528 -11.12 -23.36 1.25
CA GLU A 528 -10.94 -22.75 -0.08
C GLU A 528 -9.66 -21.90 -0.16
N VAL A 529 -9.29 -21.18 0.91
CA VAL A 529 -7.99 -20.47 0.97
C VAL A 529 -6.84 -21.48 0.94
N ARG A 530 -6.88 -22.58 1.71
CA ARG A 530 -5.84 -23.62 1.65
C ARG A 530 -5.76 -24.29 0.29
N ARG A 531 -6.89 -24.47 -0.40
CA ARG A 531 -6.92 -24.96 -1.79
C ARG A 531 -6.16 -24.01 -2.71
N MET A 532 -6.38 -22.71 -2.56
CA MET A 532 -5.65 -21.67 -3.29
C MET A 532 -4.16 -21.67 -2.95
N GLU A 533 -3.80 -21.64 -1.67
CA GLU A 533 -2.39 -21.70 -1.21
C GLU A 533 -1.65 -22.90 -1.80
N LYS A 534 -2.26 -24.09 -1.77
CA LYS A 534 -1.69 -25.32 -2.34
C LYS A 534 -1.51 -25.21 -3.86
N PHE A 535 -2.45 -24.61 -4.58
CA PHE A 535 -2.30 -24.37 -6.01
C PHE A 535 -1.13 -23.41 -6.28
N THR A 536 -1.06 -22.29 -5.55
CA THR A 536 -0.02 -21.28 -5.70
C THR A 536 1.37 -21.88 -5.51
N ARG A 537 1.57 -22.72 -4.47
CA ARG A 537 2.85 -23.43 -4.26
C ARG A 537 3.22 -24.34 -5.42
N ARG A 538 2.25 -25.12 -5.95
CA ARG A 538 2.47 -26.02 -7.10
C ARG A 538 2.88 -25.28 -8.37
N ARG A 539 2.46 -24.03 -8.55
CA ARG A 539 2.82 -23.17 -9.68
C ARG A 539 4.07 -22.32 -9.42
N ARG A 540 4.79 -22.54 -8.31
CA ARG A 540 5.93 -21.71 -7.87
C ARG A 540 5.55 -20.23 -7.76
N GLY A 541 4.30 -19.96 -7.39
CA GLY A 541 3.80 -18.62 -7.11
C GLY A 541 3.93 -18.24 -5.64
N TYR A 542 3.43 -17.04 -5.31
CA TYR A 542 3.50 -16.45 -3.98
C TYR A 542 2.13 -15.91 -3.57
N GLN A 543 1.71 -16.14 -2.32
CA GLN A 543 0.55 -15.46 -1.75
C GLN A 543 0.98 -14.11 -1.20
N LEU A 544 0.19 -13.05 -1.43
CA LEU A 544 0.50 -11.76 -0.84
C LEU A 544 0.22 -11.75 0.66
N LEU A 545 1.27 -11.53 1.43
CA LEU A 545 1.27 -11.65 2.88
C LEU A 545 0.69 -10.41 3.59
N TYR A 546 -0.31 -9.74 3.00
CA TYR A 546 -1.24 -8.85 3.71
C TYR A 546 -2.62 -9.52 3.95
N ALA A 547 -2.91 -10.61 3.24
CA ALA A 547 -4.08 -11.46 3.42
C ALA A 547 -3.90 -12.49 4.55
N ASP A 548 -4.98 -13.17 4.94
CA ASP A 548 -4.90 -14.29 5.89
C ASP A 548 -4.17 -15.50 5.28
N CYS A 549 -3.21 -16.03 6.04
CA CYS A 549 -2.42 -17.20 5.69
C CYS A 549 -2.76 -18.35 6.64
N PHE A 550 -3.19 -19.47 6.05
CA PHE A 550 -3.53 -20.72 6.74
C PHE A 550 -2.53 -21.84 6.44
N MET A 551 -1.44 -21.56 5.73
CA MET A 551 -0.34 -22.50 5.54
C MET A 551 0.29 -22.89 6.89
N THR A 552 0.73 -24.15 6.98
CA THR A 552 1.68 -24.56 8.02
C THR A 552 3.03 -23.85 7.81
N ARG A 553 3.91 -23.89 8.81
CA ARG A 553 5.27 -23.33 8.67
C ARG A 553 6.05 -24.03 7.55
N ALA A 554 5.94 -25.36 7.46
CA ALA A 554 6.60 -26.13 6.42
C ALA A 554 6.10 -25.75 5.01
N GLU A 555 4.78 -25.60 4.85
CA GLU A 555 4.17 -25.14 3.58
C GLU A 555 4.58 -23.69 3.24
N PHE A 556 4.72 -22.83 4.24
CA PHE A 556 5.21 -21.45 4.05
C PHE A 556 6.67 -21.43 3.58
N GLU A 557 7.53 -22.27 4.16
CA GLU A 557 8.93 -22.42 3.78
C GLU A 557 9.12 -23.20 2.45
N GLU A 558 8.12 -23.99 2.05
CA GLU A 558 8.03 -24.51 0.68
C GLU A 558 7.76 -23.37 -0.31
N MET A 559 6.85 -22.44 -0.02
CA MET A 559 6.54 -21.30 -0.90
C MET A 559 7.70 -20.29 -0.98
N PHE A 560 8.27 -19.92 0.15
CA PHE A 560 9.29 -18.87 0.27
C PHE A 560 10.64 -19.45 0.74
N ASP A 561 11.73 -19.13 0.04
CA ASP A 561 13.07 -19.59 0.40
C ASP A 561 13.65 -18.80 1.58
N HIS A 562 13.72 -19.41 2.76
CA HIS A 562 14.21 -18.75 3.95
C HIS A 562 15.74 -18.80 4.13
N SER A 563 16.49 -19.34 3.16
CA SER A 563 17.93 -19.59 3.30
C SER A 563 18.72 -18.30 3.55
N LEU A 564 18.63 -17.32 2.65
CA LEU A 564 19.30 -16.02 2.80
C LEU A 564 18.75 -15.26 4.01
N TYR A 565 17.43 -15.25 4.17
CA TYR A 565 16.77 -14.60 5.31
C TYR A 565 17.31 -15.08 6.66
N ARG A 566 17.45 -16.39 6.87
CA ARG A 566 18.01 -16.98 8.10
C ARG A 566 19.49 -16.68 8.27
N GLN A 567 20.27 -16.62 7.19
CA GLN A 567 21.66 -16.17 7.24
C GLN A 567 21.75 -14.72 7.73
N CYS A 568 20.97 -13.81 7.15
CA CYS A 568 20.91 -12.42 7.58
C CYS A 568 20.42 -12.29 9.02
N ARG A 569 19.43 -13.09 9.45
CA ARG A 569 18.97 -13.07 10.86
C ARG A 569 20.09 -13.36 11.85
N ARG A 570 20.98 -14.31 11.53
CA ARG A 570 22.17 -14.63 12.34
C ARG A 570 23.19 -13.50 12.28
N LYS A 571 23.61 -13.11 11.08
CA LYS A 571 24.66 -12.10 10.85
C LYS A 571 24.31 -10.74 11.47
N TYR A 572 23.07 -10.30 11.33
CA TYR A 572 22.59 -8.98 11.76
C TYR A 572 21.85 -9.00 13.11
N LYS A 573 22.07 -10.04 13.93
CA LYS A 573 21.56 -10.16 15.31
C LYS A 573 20.03 -9.98 15.42
N ALA A 574 19.28 -10.46 14.42
CA ALA A 574 17.82 -10.39 14.42
C ALA A 574 17.17 -11.51 15.25
N ILE A 575 17.88 -12.62 15.48
CA ILE A 575 17.41 -13.73 16.32
C ILE A 575 17.21 -13.24 17.77
N GLY A 576 16.01 -13.47 18.30
CA GLY A 576 15.59 -12.96 19.62
C GLY A 576 15.22 -11.48 19.64
N ALA A 577 15.75 -10.67 18.72
CA ALA A 577 15.40 -9.25 18.60
C ALA A 577 14.08 -9.03 17.86
N PHE A 578 13.76 -9.84 16.85
CA PHE A 578 12.54 -9.70 16.06
C PHE A 578 11.83 -11.06 15.92
N PRO A 579 10.49 -11.10 15.83
CA PRO A 579 9.76 -12.31 15.44
C PRO A 579 10.15 -12.74 14.02
N GLU A 580 9.81 -13.97 13.63
CA GLU A 580 9.98 -14.42 12.24
C GLU A 580 8.81 -13.97 11.35
N ILE A 581 9.01 -14.03 10.02
CA ILE A 581 7.97 -13.67 9.04
C ILE A 581 6.69 -14.48 9.30
N TYR A 582 6.81 -15.81 9.39
CA TYR A 582 5.67 -16.71 9.60
C TYR A 582 4.86 -16.35 10.85
N ASP A 583 5.53 -16.03 11.97
CA ASP A 583 4.85 -15.68 13.22
C ASP A 583 4.09 -14.36 13.17
N LYS A 584 4.46 -13.47 12.23
CA LYS A 584 3.73 -12.22 11.99
C LYS A 584 2.55 -12.39 11.04
N ILE A 585 2.61 -13.34 10.11
CA ILE A 585 1.67 -13.46 8.99
C ILE A 585 0.64 -14.57 9.18
N LYS A 586 0.93 -15.60 10.01
CA LYS A 586 -0.01 -16.69 10.28
C LYS A 586 -1.32 -16.14 10.85
N SER A 587 -2.43 -16.67 10.36
CA SER A 587 -3.73 -16.26 10.88
C SER A 587 -3.90 -16.73 12.34
N LYS A 588 -4.49 -15.87 13.19
CA LYS A 588 -4.86 -16.24 14.57
C LYS A 588 -5.83 -17.42 14.61
N TYR A 589 -6.58 -17.62 13.53
CA TYR A 589 -7.61 -18.65 13.42
C TYR A 589 -7.11 -19.93 12.73
N CYS A 590 -5.79 -20.08 12.55
CA CYS A 590 -5.23 -21.33 12.06
C CYS A 590 -5.50 -22.44 13.11
N PRO A 591 -6.13 -23.57 12.75
CA PRO A 591 -6.39 -24.67 13.69
C PRO A 591 -5.09 -25.16 14.35
N ALA A 592 -5.12 -25.46 15.65
CA ALA A 592 -3.94 -25.94 16.38
C ALA A 592 -3.36 -27.24 15.79
N SER A 593 -4.18 -28.07 15.14
CA SER A 593 -3.75 -29.27 14.42
C SER A 593 -2.96 -28.97 13.13
N MET A 594 -2.85 -27.70 12.73
CA MET A 594 -2.16 -27.25 11.50
C MET A 594 -0.92 -26.38 11.81
N THR A 595 -0.60 -26.15 13.08
CA THR A 595 0.52 -25.26 13.47
C THR A 595 1.87 -25.96 13.60
N GLU A 596 1.92 -27.29 13.47
CA GLU A 596 3.15 -28.10 13.47
C GLU A 596 3.59 -28.47 12.06
#